data_AF-A0A5B2YWX1-F1
#
_entry.id   AF-A0A5B2YWX1-F1
#
_cell.length_a   1.000
_cell.length_b   1.000
_cell.length_c   1.000
_cell.angle_alpha   90.00
_cell.angle_beta   90.00
_cell.angle_gamma   90.00
#
_symmetry.space_group_name_H-M   'P 1'
#
loop_
_entity.id
_entity.type
_entity.pdbx_description
1 polymer ?
#
loop_
_entity_poly.entity_id
_entity_poly.type
_entity_poly.pdbx_seq_one_letter_code
_entity_poly.pdbx_strand_id
1 'polypeptide(L)'
;MAQEFPNSINGRVCLRVAIAEPILLCCINEASFSEIYLNIQNIVPIPKMILKMYIFHLVNNAFVSYNGLRCAYLTEDCGKDLLEVIYSQRKKAGTNFSDLVIEID
;
A
#
# COMPACT_ATOMS: atom_id res chain seq x y z
N MET A 1 -22.54 3.35 1.03
CA MET A 1 -21.80 2.61 2.09
C MET A 1 -20.34 2.58 1.68
N ALA A 2 -19.43 3.11 2.50
CA ALA A 2 -18.00 3.02 2.20
C ALA A 2 -17.54 1.58 2.45
N GLN A 3 -17.05 0.91 1.41
CA GLN A 3 -16.48 -0.44 1.54
C GLN A 3 -15.18 -0.34 2.36
N GLU A 4 -15.09 -1.05 3.48
CA GLU A 4 -13.86 -1.14 4.28
C GLU A 4 -12.81 -1.89 3.46
N PHE A 5 -11.52 -1.57 3.57
CA PHE A 5 -10.45 -2.31 2.88
C PHE A 5 -9.29 -2.49 3.87
N PRO A 6 -8.48 -3.55 3.75
CA PRO A 6 -8.45 -4.54 2.66
C PRO A 6 -9.62 -5.53 2.76
N ASN A 7 -10.19 -5.90 1.60
CA ASN A 7 -11.30 -6.85 1.50
C ASN A 7 -10.94 -7.99 0.55
N SER A 8 -11.52 -9.17 0.80
CA SER A 8 -11.48 -10.29 -0.14
C SER A 8 -12.74 -10.30 -1.00
N ILE A 9 -12.58 -10.17 -2.32
CA ILE A 9 -13.68 -10.35 -3.29
C ILE A 9 -13.30 -11.53 -4.17
N ASN A 10 -14.12 -12.59 -4.18
CA ASN A 10 -13.85 -13.82 -4.95
C ASN A 10 -12.47 -14.46 -4.67
N GLY A 11 -11.97 -14.35 -3.43
CA GLY A 11 -10.68 -14.91 -3.02
C GLY A 11 -9.47 -14.00 -3.29
N ARG A 12 -9.65 -12.91 -4.04
CA ARG A 12 -8.59 -11.91 -4.29
C ARG A 12 -8.62 -10.79 -3.26
N VAL A 13 -7.45 -10.30 -2.90
CA VAL A 13 -7.33 -9.17 -1.98
C VAL A 13 -7.31 -7.88 -2.77
N CYS A 14 -8.16 -6.94 -2.37
CA CYS A 14 -8.16 -5.60 -2.94
C CYS A 14 -7.52 -4.61 -1.96
N LEU A 15 -6.57 -3.81 -2.44
CA LEU A 15 -5.92 -2.74 -1.68
C LEU A 15 -6.26 -1.39 -2.31
N ARG A 16 -6.76 -0.42 -1.54
CA ARG A 16 -6.96 0.93 -2.05
C ARG A 16 -5.62 1.56 -2.40
N VAL A 17 -5.51 2.12 -3.61
CA VAL A 17 -4.27 2.74 -4.04
C VAL A 17 -3.95 3.97 -3.17
N ALA A 18 -4.97 4.71 -2.71
CA ALA A 18 -4.84 5.83 -1.76
C ALA A 18 -4.11 5.49 -0.45
N ILE A 19 -3.99 4.21 -0.10
CA ILE A 19 -3.26 3.72 1.06
C ILE A 19 -1.99 2.95 0.63
N ALA A 20 -2.12 2.06 -0.36
CA ALA A 20 -1.01 1.22 -0.80
C ALA A 20 0.15 2.02 -1.42
N GLU A 21 -0.14 3.03 -2.26
CA GLU A 21 0.90 3.85 -2.88
C GLU A 21 1.73 4.61 -1.84
N PRO A 22 1.14 5.37 -0.90
CA PRO A 22 1.94 6.06 0.10
C PRO A 22 2.77 5.11 0.99
N ILE A 23 2.30 3.88 1.27
CA ILE A 23 3.11 2.88 1.97
C ILE A 23 4.35 2.52 1.13
N LEU A 24 4.14 2.19 -0.15
CA LEU A 24 5.23 1.84 -1.07
C LEU A 24 6.24 2.99 -1.22
N LEU A 25 5.77 4.24 -1.30
CA LEU A 25 6.65 5.41 -1.37
C LEU A 25 7.44 5.62 -0.08
N CYS A 26 6.79 5.47 1.08
CA CYS A 26 7.46 5.61 2.37
C CYS A 26 8.59 4.58 2.53
N CYS A 27 8.38 3.36 2.05
CA CYS A 27 9.33 2.26 2.17
C CYS A 27 10.47 2.28 1.11
N ILE A 28 10.52 3.22 0.16
CA ILE A 28 11.61 3.29 -0.84
C ILE A 28 12.99 3.42 -0.18
N ASN A 29 13.08 4.19 0.91
CA ASN A 29 14.35 4.48 1.60
C ASN A 29 14.49 3.72 2.93
N GLU A 30 13.77 2.60 3.07
CA GLU A 30 13.50 1.95 4.36
C GLU A 30 12.60 2.83 5.28
N ALA A 31 11.59 2.22 5.89
CA ALA A 31 10.74 2.92 6.86
C ALA A 31 10.28 1.97 7.97
N SER A 32 10.24 2.47 9.20
CA SER A 32 9.62 1.78 10.33
C SER A 32 8.10 1.81 10.23
N PHE A 33 7.42 0.89 10.94
CA PHE A 33 5.96 0.90 11.04
C PHE A 33 5.43 2.26 11.55
N SER A 34 6.13 2.90 12.48
CA SER A 34 5.72 4.19 13.06
C SER A 34 5.78 5.31 12.03
N GLU A 35 6.84 5.37 11.21
CA GLU A 35 6.98 6.35 10.14
C GLU A 35 5.89 6.17 9.08
N ILE A 36 5.66 4.92 8.66
CA ILE A 36 4.56 4.59 7.74
C ILE A 36 3.24 5.03 8.35
N TYR A 37 2.94 4.65 9.60
CA TYR A 37 1.68 5.01 10.24
C TYR A 37 1.45 6.52 10.29
N LEU A 38 2.46 7.30 10.71
CA LEU A 38 2.37 8.76 10.75
C LEU A 38 2.16 9.35 9.35
N ASN A 39 2.87 8.85 8.34
CA ASN A 39 2.71 9.31 6.96
C ASN A 39 1.28 9.06 6.46
N ILE A 40 0.76 7.84 6.66
CA ILE A 40 -0.59 7.48 6.21
C ILE A 40 -1.67 8.28 6.95
N GLN A 41 -1.55 8.51 8.26
CA GLN A 41 -2.55 9.28 9.01
C GLN A 41 -2.75 10.70 8.47
N ASN A 42 -1.70 11.32 7.91
CA ASN A 42 -1.79 12.65 7.31
C ASN A 42 -2.54 12.66 5.97
N ILE A 43 -2.70 11.50 5.32
CA ILE A 43 -3.33 11.34 4.01
C ILE A 43 -4.74 10.76 4.18
N VAL A 44 -4.84 9.61 4.85
CA VAL A 44 -6.09 8.91 5.14
C VAL A 44 -6.04 8.40 6.58
N PRO A 45 -6.85 8.97 7.50
CA PRO A 45 -6.96 8.46 8.86
C PRO A 45 -7.51 7.03 8.85
N ILE A 46 -6.67 6.06 9.20
CA ILE A 46 -7.05 4.65 9.28
C ILE A 46 -6.63 4.01 10.61
N PRO A 47 -7.35 2.99 11.09
CA PRO A 47 -6.91 2.23 12.25
C PRO A 47 -5.56 1.54 12.02
N LYS A 48 -4.73 1.46 13.06
CA LYS A 48 -3.44 0.71 13.03
C LYS A 48 -3.61 -0.71 12.50
N MET A 49 -4.70 -1.38 12.86
CA MET A 49 -5.00 -2.75 12.42
C MET A 49 -5.14 -2.84 10.90
N ILE A 50 -5.85 -1.88 10.29
CA ILE A 50 -6.01 -1.82 8.84
C ILE A 50 -4.66 -1.62 8.17
N LEU A 51 -3.83 -0.69 8.67
CA LEU A 51 -2.49 -0.49 8.12
C LEU A 51 -1.64 -1.78 8.19
N LYS A 52 -1.70 -2.52 9.30
CA LYS A 52 -0.99 -3.81 9.42
C LYS A 52 -1.44 -4.81 8.36
N MET A 53 -2.73 -4.87 8.06
CA MET A 53 -3.24 -5.76 7.01
C MET A 53 -2.72 -5.35 5.62
N TYR A 54 -2.69 -4.06 5.30
CA TYR A 54 -2.07 -3.58 4.05
C TYR A 54 -0.60 -4.00 3.96
N ILE A 55 0.18 -3.73 4.99
CA ILE A 55 1.61 -4.10 5.02
C ILE A 55 1.78 -5.62 4.90
N PHE A 56 0.97 -6.41 5.60
CA PHE A 56 0.99 -7.88 5.49
C PHE A 56 0.77 -8.36 4.06
N HIS A 57 -0.22 -7.80 3.37
CA HIS A 57 -0.52 -8.14 1.99
C HIS A 57 0.59 -7.71 1.02
N LEU A 58 1.15 -6.52 1.22
CA LEU A 58 2.28 -6.04 0.41
C LEU A 58 3.54 -6.88 0.62
N VAL A 59 3.77 -7.37 1.84
CA VAL A 59 4.90 -8.26 2.15
C VAL A 59 4.72 -9.64 1.55
N ASN A 60 3.54 -10.24 1.71
CA ASN A 60 3.28 -11.59 1.16
C ASN A 60 3.34 -11.65 -0.37
N ASN A 61 3.08 -10.52 -1.03
CA ASN A 61 3.16 -10.40 -2.49
C ASN A 61 4.52 -9.84 -2.97
N ALA A 62 5.53 -9.81 -2.10
CA ALA A 62 6.89 -9.35 -2.43
C ALA A 62 6.99 -7.91 -2.98
N PHE A 63 6.00 -7.05 -2.73
CA PHE A 63 6.10 -5.63 -3.04
C PHE A 63 6.94 -4.88 -2.02
N VAL A 64 6.93 -5.37 -0.78
CA VAL A 64 7.69 -4.84 0.34
C VAL A 64 8.38 -6.01 1.05
N SER A 65 9.59 -5.82 1.54
CA SER A 65 10.23 -6.75 2.47
C SER A 65 10.30 -6.15 3.87
N TYR A 66 10.45 -7.02 4.88
CA TYR A 66 10.71 -6.59 6.25
C TYR A 66 12.08 -7.06 6.70
N ASN A 67 12.93 -6.10 7.07
CA ASN A 67 14.22 -6.37 7.69
C ASN A 67 14.05 -6.41 9.21
N GLY A 68 14.05 -7.61 9.78
CA GLY A 68 13.90 -7.81 11.22
C GLY A 68 15.03 -7.25 12.09
N LEU A 69 16.24 -7.07 11.54
CA LEU A 69 17.37 -6.48 12.28
C LEU A 69 17.23 -4.97 12.40
N ARG A 70 16.72 -4.32 11.35
CA ARG A 70 16.52 -2.87 11.30
C ARG A 70 15.12 -2.43 11.73
N CYS A 71 14.21 -3.39 11.93
CA CYS A 71 12.80 -3.13 12.18
C CYS A 71 12.17 -2.20 11.14
N ALA A 72 12.57 -2.39 9.87
CA ALA A 72 12.23 -1.51 8.77
C ALA A 72 11.69 -2.28 7.58
N TYR A 73 10.81 -1.62 6.83
CA TYR A 73 10.20 -2.11 5.60
C TYR A 73 10.88 -1.46 4.39
N LEU A 74 11.16 -2.23 3.35
CA LEU A 74 11.79 -1.76 2.12
C LEU A 74 10.93 -2.11 0.92
N THR A 75 10.73 -1.16 0.00
CA THR A 75 10.04 -1.43 -1.28
C THR A 75 10.97 -2.19 -2.22
N GLU A 76 10.53 -3.38 -2.61
CA GLU A 76 11.25 -4.25 -3.54
C GLU A 76 10.99 -3.85 -4.99
N ASP A 77 11.71 -4.46 -5.93
CA ASP A 77 11.58 -4.13 -7.36
C ASP A 77 10.15 -4.33 -7.88
N CYS A 78 9.46 -5.41 -7.49
CA CYS A 78 8.05 -5.61 -7.82
C CYS A 78 7.15 -4.49 -7.28
N GLY A 79 7.49 -3.91 -6.12
CA GLY A 79 6.78 -2.76 -5.55
C GLY A 79 7.03 -1.46 -6.34
N LYS A 80 8.22 -1.29 -6.91
CA LYS A 80 8.54 -0.17 -7.80
C LYS A 80 7.80 -0.29 -9.13
N ASP A 81 7.71 -1.49 -9.69
CA ASP A 81 6.92 -1.77 -10.89
C ASP A 81 5.45 -1.42 -10.66
N LEU A 82 4.90 -1.79 -9.48
CA LEU A 82 3.54 -1.45 -9.09
C LEU A 82 3.34 0.07 -8.98
N LEU A 83 4.30 0.80 -8.40
CA LEU A 83 4.28 2.27 -8.38
C LEU A 83 4.24 2.86 -9.81
N GLU A 84 5.03 2.33 -10.74
CA GLU A 84 5.02 2.78 -12.13
C GLU A 84 3.66 2.55 -12.81
N VAL A 85 3.03 1.41 -12.56
CA VAL A 85 1.66 1.11 -13.03
C VAL A 85 0.67 2.13 -12.46
N ILE A 86 0.74 2.41 -11.16
CA ILE A 86 -0.13 3.39 -10.49
C ILE A 86 0.03 4.79 -11.11
N TYR A 87 1.27 5.24 -11.32
CA TYR A 87 1.55 6.54 -11.95
C TYR A 87 1.05 6.60 -13.39
N SER A 88 1.22 5.52 -14.15
CA SER A 88 0.75 5.42 -15.52
C SER A 88 -0.77 5.48 -15.62
N GLN A 89 -1.48 4.83 -14.70
CA GLN A 89 -2.95 4.90 -14.64
C GLN A 89 -3.44 6.29 -14.23
N ARG A 90 -2.80 6.94 -13.25
CA ARG A 90 -3.10 8.32 -12.87
C ARG A 90 -3.02 9.29 -14.04
N LYS A 91 -1.93 9.18 -14.83
CA LYS A 91 -1.71 10.03 -15.99
C LYS A 91 -2.78 9.85 -17.07
N LYS A 92 -3.35 8.64 -17.20
CA LYS A 92 -4.39 8.30 -18.19
C LYS A 92 -5.80 8.67 -17.73
N ALA A 93 -6.11 8.53 -16.44
CA ALA A 93 -7.48 8.59 -15.95
C ALA A 93 -8.02 10.00 -15.71
N GLY A 94 -7.17 11.00 -15.41
CA GLY A 94 -7.61 12.38 -15.14
C GLY A 94 -8.65 12.54 -14.00
N THR A 95 -8.89 11.49 -13.19
CA THR A 95 -10.02 11.38 -12.26
C THR A 95 -9.58 10.99 -10.84
N ASN A 96 -10.50 11.20 -9.90
CA ASN A 96 -10.35 11.02 -8.45
C ASN A 96 -9.75 9.64 -8.10
N PHE A 97 -8.56 9.67 -7.49
CA PHE A 97 -7.75 8.50 -7.14
C PHE A 97 -8.30 7.67 -5.98
N SER A 98 -9.30 8.19 -5.27
CA SER A 98 -9.88 7.64 -4.05
C SER A 98 -10.49 6.26 -4.24
N ASP A 99 -10.92 5.95 -5.48
CA ASP A 99 -11.66 4.74 -5.83
C ASP A 99 -10.82 3.68 -6.54
N LEU A 100 -9.55 3.95 -6.85
CA LEU A 100 -8.68 2.95 -7.46
C LEU A 100 -8.28 1.88 -6.44
N VAL A 101 -8.28 0.64 -6.90
CA VAL A 101 -7.89 -0.55 -6.14
C VAL A 101 -6.86 -1.37 -6.91
N ILE A 102 -5.96 -2.00 -6.16
CA ILE A 102 -5.01 -3.00 -6.64
C ILE A 102 -5.59 -4.35 -6.27
N GLU A 103 -5.82 -5.19 -7.27
CA GLU A 103 -6.11 -6.61 -7.04
C GLU A 103 -4.79 -7.37 -6.98
N ILE A 104 -4.63 -8.15 -5.91
CA ILE A 104 -3.48 -9.03 -5.72
C ILE A 104 -4.01 -10.44 -5.45
N ASP A 105 -3.31 -11.44 -6.01
CA ASP A 105 -3.68 -12.85 -5.92
C ASP A 105 -3.35 -13.46 -4.54
#